data_AF-A0A382U7Q8-F1
#
_entry.id   AF-A0A382U7Q8-F1
#
_cell.length_a   1.000
_cell.length_b   1.000
_cell.length_c   1.000
_cell.angle_alpha   90.00
_cell.angle_beta   90.00
_cell.angle_gamma   90.00
#
_symmetry.space_group_name_H-M   'P 1'
#
loop_
_entity.id
_entity.type
_entity.pdbx_description
1 polymer ?
#
loop_
_entity_poly.entity_id
_entity_poly.type
_entity_poly.pdbx_seq_one_letter_code
_entity_poly.pdbx_strand_id
1 'polypeptide(L)'
;MVNSLILLYILLGQNFGLSIISFTVIIRVLMFPLSIRQTKQMKAMSVIQPKIKQIQEKYKDDKQKISQETMSLYKQQGINPIGCLGPLIIQMPIFIGLYQSLYITLPANPESLTQLSDSIYGFIPLINQAVPIDAKFLWLNLGSIVRSSDIYTQIGLPLLVGASTFIMQKTTATPSMDDRQKSTNRMM
;
A
#
# COMPACT_ATOMS: atom_id res chain seq x y z
N MET A 1 8.70 -6.71 12.21
CA MET A 1 8.13 -5.34 12.14
C MET A 1 8.09 -4.68 13.51
N VAL A 2 7.57 -5.34 14.54
CA VAL A 2 7.51 -4.84 15.93
C VAL A 2 8.87 -4.30 16.43
N ASN A 3 9.94 -5.10 16.36
CA ASN A 3 11.26 -4.68 16.84
C ASN A 3 11.81 -3.43 16.12
N SER A 4 11.55 -3.32 14.81
CA SER A 4 11.94 -2.14 14.02
C SER A 4 11.16 -0.89 14.43
N LEU A 5 9.86 -1.03 14.71
CA LEU A 5 9.02 0.07 15.16
C LEU A 5 9.43 0.55 16.56
N ILE A 6 9.76 -0.37 17.48
CA ILE A 6 10.23 -0.03 18.83
C ILE A 6 11.60 0.65 18.78
N LEU A 7 12.52 0.17 17.93
CA LEU A 7 13.81 0.81 17.74
C LEU A 7 13.64 2.26 17.26
N LEU A 8 12.79 2.47 16.26
CA LEU A 8 12.47 3.81 15.77
C LEU A 8 11.80 4.67 16.84
N TYR A 9 10.94 4.10 17.68
CA TYR A 9 10.31 4.80 18.79
C TYR A 9 11.30 5.33 19.82
N ILE A 10 12.28 4.52 20.19
CA ILE A 10 13.34 4.95 21.11
C ILE A 10 14.21 6.03 20.44
N LEU A 11 14.53 5.86 19.15
CA LEU A 11 15.40 6.76 18.41
C LEU A 11 14.76 8.12 18.08
N LEU A 12 13.43 8.17 17.93
CA LEU A 12 12.64 9.36 17.58
C LEU A 12 12.01 10.05 18.80
N GLY A 13 12.52 9.78 20.00
CA GLY A 13 12.13 10.51 21.21
C GLY A 13 10.73 10.13 21.73
N GLN A 14 10.39 8.84 21.72
CA GLN A 14 9.14 8.30 22.28
C GLN A 14 7.86 8.79 21.59
N ASN A 15 7.94 9.14 20.30
CA ASN A 15 6.76 9.48 19.50
C ASN A 15 6.36 8.33 18.57
N PHE A 16 5.22 7.69 18.87
CA PHE A 16 4.76 6.53 18.12
C PHE A 16 4.35 6.87 16.67
N GLY A 17 3.77 8.04 16.44
CA GLY A 17 3.39 8.49 15.10
C GLY A 17 4.60 8.71 14.18
N LEU A 18 5.65 9.36 14.68
CA LEU A 18 6.90 9.54 13.93
C LEU A 18 7.59 8.21 13.61
N SER A 19 7.45 7.22 14.49
CA SER A 19 8.00 5.87 14.30
C SER A 19 7.36 5.16 13.10
N ILE A 20 6.02 5.24 13.01
CA ILE A 20 5.27 4.65 11.89
C ILE A 20 5.60 5.36 10.57
N ILE A 21 5.68 6.69 10.57
CA ILE A 21 6.04 7.47 9.38
C ILE A 21 7.44 7.07 8.90
N SER A 22 8.41 7.06 9.81
CA SER A 22 9.79 6.71 9.49
C SER A 22 9.92 5.28 8.96
N PHE A 23 9.22 4.33 9.60
CA PHE A 23 9.16 2.95 9.14
C PHE A 23 8.59 2.84 7.72
N THR A 24 7.50 3.58 7.46
CA THR A 24 6.85 3.60 6.14
C THR A 24 7.79 4.18 5.08
N VAL A 25 8.53 5.25 5.40
CA VAL A 25 9.53 5.85 4.49
C VAL A 25 10.65 4.86 4.19
N ILE A 26 11.19 4.17 5.19
CA ILE A 26 12.25 3.17 5.02
C ILE A 26 11.79 2.05 4.07
N ILE A 27 10.60 1.49 4.31
CA ILE A 27 10.04 0.46 3.42
C ILE A 27 9.86 1.01 2.01
N ARG A 28 9.35 2.24 1.87
CA ARG A 28 9.12 2.86 0.56
C ARG A 28 10.43 3.08 -0.20
N VAL A 29 11.51 3.44 0.47
CA VAL A 29 12.85 3.57 -0.12
C VAL A 29 13.38 2.20 -0.56
N LEU A 30 13.24 1.17 0.26
CA LEU A 30 13.64 -0.20 -0.11
C LEU A 30 12.82 -0.75 -1.30
N MET A 31 11.54 -0.40 -1.38
CA MET A 31 10.64 -0.76 -2.47
C MET A 31 10.83 0.11 -3.72
N PHE A 32 11.48 1.27 -3.62
CA PHE A 32 11.63 2.24 -4.71
C PHE A 32 12.18 1.65 -6.04
N PRO A 33 13.28 0.85 -6.05
CA PRO A 33 13.77 0.25 -7.30
C PRO A 33 12.75 -0.70 -7.93
N LEU A 34 11.93 -1.36 -7.12
CA LEU A 34 10.86 -2.22 -7.61
C LEU A 34 9.73 -1.37 -8.22
N SER A 35 9.34 -0.28 -7.58
CA SER A 35 8.33 0.65 -8.10
C SER A 35 8.71 1.21 -9.47
N ILE A 36 9.98 1.58 -9.68
CA ILE A 36 10.47 2.05 -11.00
C ILE A 36 10.27 0.99 -12.07
N ARG A 37 10.60 -0.27 -11.78
CA ARG A 37 10.40 -1.39 -12.72
C ARG A 37 8.93 -1.56 -13.09
N GLN A 38 8.03 -1.41 -12.12
CA GLN A 38 6.58 -1.49 -12.32
C GLN A 38 6.08 -0.35 -13.21
N THR A 39 6.51 0.90 -12.97
CA THR A 39 6.15 2.05 -13.81
C THR A 39 6.61 1.87 -15.25
N LYS A 40 7.81 1.31 -15.48
CA LYS A 40 8.31 1.02 -16.83
C LYS A 40 7.43 0.00 -17.57
N GLN A 41 6.99 -1.06 -16.89
CA GLN A 41 6.09 -2.07 -17.46
C GLN A 41 4.71 -1.48 -17.80
N MET A 42 4.15 -0.64 -16.92
CA MET A 42 2.91 0.07 -17.17
C MET A 42 2.99 0.99 -18.39
N LYS A 43 4.12 1.71 -18.57
CA LYS A 43 4.35 2.55 -19.76
C LYS A 43 4.43 1.70 -21.02
N ALA A 44 5.14 0.57 -21.00
CA ALA A 44 5.21 -0.34 -22.13
C ALA A 44 3.82 -0.88 -22.53
N MET A 45 2.98 -1.22 -21.54
CA MET A 45 1.57 -1.59 -21.76
C MET A 45 0.76 -0.48 -22.43
N SER A 46 0.94 0.76 -21.99
CA SER A 46 0.26 1.92 -22.60
C SER A 46 0.62 2.11 -24.07
N VAL A 47 1.89 1.87 -24.45
CA VAL A 47 2.37 2.01 -25.84
C VAL A 47 1.75 0.98 -26.79
N ILE A 48 1.44 -0.23 -26.31
CA ILE A 48 0.90 -1.31 -27.16
C ILE A 48 -0.63 -1.32 -27.24
N GLN A 49 -1.33 -0.52 -26.41
CA GLN A 49 -2.78 -0.38 -26.47
C GLN A 49 -3.36 -0.14 -27.87
N PRO A 50 -2.82 0.75 -28.74
CA PRO A 50 -3.37 0.93 -30.09
C PRO A 50 -3.35 -0.34 -30.93
N LYS A 51 -2.32 -1.19 -30.78
CA LYS A 51 -2.25 -2.49 -31.48
C LYS A 51 -3.28 -3.48 -30.95
N ILE A 52 -3.52 -3.47 -29.63
CA ILE A 52 -4.58 -4.28 -29.02
C ILE A 52 -5.95 -3.85 -29.57
N LYS A 53 -6.19 -2.55 -29.79
CA LYS A 53 -7.42 -2.06 -30.42
C LYS A 53 -7.60 -2.58 -31.84
N GLN A 54 -6.55 -2.56 -32.66
CA GLN A 54 -6.59 -3.13 -34.01
C GLN A 54 -6.94 -4.62 -34.00
N ILE A 55 -6.43 -5.39 -33.03
CA ILE A 55 -6.79 -6.80 -32.84
C ILE A 55 -8.28 -6.92 -32.47
N GLN A 56 -8.77 -6.10 -31.54
CA GLN A 56 -10.19 -6.09 -31.14
C GLN A 56 -11.12 -5.72 -32.29
N GLU A 57 -10.71 -4.78 -33.15
CA GLU A 57 -11.48 -4.38 -34.33
C GLU A 57 -11.47 -5.43 -35.44
N LYS A 58 -10.35 -6.13 -35.62
CA LYS A 58 -10.19 -7.19 -36.62
C LYS A 58 -10.96 -8.46 -36.27
N TYR A 59 -11.09 -8.78 -34.98
CA TYR A 59 -11.70 -10.01 -34.49
C TYR A 59 -12.92 -9.78 -33.59
N LYS A 60 -13.73 -8.73 -33.86
CA LYS A 60 -14.87 -8.32 -33.00
C LYS A 60 -15.79 -9.46 -32.58
N ASP A 61 -16.03 -10.42 -33.46
CA ASP A 61 -16.95 -11.54 -33.24
C ASP A 61 -16.29 -12.78 -32.60
N ASP A 62 -14.96 -12.79 -32.47
CA ASP A 62 -14.18 -13.94 -31.97
C ASP A 62 -13.33 -13.55 -30.76
N LYS A 63 -13.96 -13.62 -29.58
CA LYS A 63 -13.30 -13.34 -28.29
C LYS A 63 -12.11 -14.27 -28.01
N GLN A 64 -12.12 -15.50 -28.53
CA GLN A 64 -11.01 -16.43 -28.34
C GLN A 64 -9.79 -15.96 -29.13
N LYS A 65 -9.96 -15.59 -30.41
CA LYS A 65 -8.87 -15.00 -31.20
C LYS A 65 -8.37 -13.68 -30.64
N ILE A 66 -9.25 -12.80 -30.14
CA ILE A 66 -8.82 -11.57 -29.47
C ILE A 66 -7.87 -11.89 -28.30
N SER A 67 -8.24 -12.83 -27.43
CA SER A 67 -7.42 -13.20 -26.27
C SER A 67 -6.06 -13.79 -26.69
N GLN A 68 -6.07 -14.70 -27.67
CA GLN A 68 -4.85 -15.34 -28.18
C GLN A 68 -3.88 -14.36 -28.83
N GLU A 69 -4.37 -13.51 -29.73
CA GLU A 69 -3.57 -12.50 -30.44
C GLU A 69 -3.05 -11.42 -29.48
N THR A 70 -3.87 -11.02 -28.51
CA THR A 70 -3.44 -10.08 -27.46
C THR A 70 -2.30 -10.68 -26.62
N MET A 71 -2.40 -11.96 -26.23
CA MET A 71 -1.34 -12.64 -25.49
C MET A 71 -0.07 -12.85 -26.34
N SER A 72 -0.23 -13.15 -27.62
CA SER A 72 0.87 -13.25 -28.59
C SER A 72 1.61 -11.91 -28.70
N LEU A 73 0.86 -10.80 -28.82
CA LEU A 73 1.42 -9.45 -28.87
C LEU A 73 2.19 -9.10 -27.58
N TYR A 74 1.66 -9.44 -26.41
CA TYR A 74 2.39 -9.25 -25.14
C TYR A 74 3.71 -10.00 -25.12
N LYS A 75 3.72 -11.27 -25.55
CA LYS A 75 4.94 -12.09 -25.64
C LYS A 75 5.95 -11.53 -26.64
N GLN A 76 5.51 -11.11 -27.83
CA GLN A 76 6.37 -10.52 -28.86
C GLN A 76 7.05 -9.22 -28.40
N GLN A 77 6.36 -8.43 -27.59
CA GLN A 77 6.89 -7.18 -27.04
C GLN A 77 7.65 -7.38 -25.72
N GLY A 78 7.74 -8.62 -25.21
CA GLY A 78 8.41 -8.94 -23.94
C GLY A 78 7.73 -8.33 -22.71
N ILE A 79 6.43 -8.06 -22.79
CA ILE A 79 5.67 -7.41 -21.73
C ILE A 79 4.92 -8.48 -20.94
N ASN A 80 5.05 -8.46 -19.61
CA ASN A 80 4.36 -9.42 -18.74
C ASN A 80 3.15 -8.76 -18.03
N PRO A 81 1.89 -9.11 -18.38
CA PRO A 81 0.71 -8.53 -17.74
C PRO A 81 0.61 -8.83 -16.25
N ILE A 82 1.17 -9.95 -15.80
CA ILE A 82 1.17 -10.35 -14.38
C ILE A 82 2.15 -9.47 -13.58
N GLY A 83 3.17 -8.90 -14.22
CA GLY A 83 4.15 -8.03 -13.57
C GLY A 83 3.54 -6.74 -12.98
N CYS A 84 2.38 -6.31 -13.49
CA CYS A 84 1.64 -5.16 -12.98
C CYS A 84 0.87 -5.46 -11.68
N LEU A 85 0.64 -6.73 -11.33
CA LEU A 85 0.01 -7.14 -10.06
C LEU A 85 1.02 -7.28 -8.92
N GLY A 86 2.31 -7.35 -9.23
CA GLY A 86 3.41 -7.42 -8.27
C GLY A 86 3.36 -6.42 -7.11
N PRO A 87 3.04 -5.12 -7.31
CA PRO A 87 2.97 -4.17 -6.21
C PRO A 87 1.91 -4.54 -5.18
N LEU A 88 0.74 -5.01 -5.62
CA LEU A 88 -0.37 -5.34 -4.73
C LEU A 88 -0.04 -6.59 -3.90
N ILE A 89 0.59 -7.58 -4.52
CA ILE A 89 1.02 -8.82 -3.85
C ILE A 89 2.03 -8.52 -2.74
N ILE A 90 2.97 -7.60 -2.96
CA ILE A 90 4.00 -7.27 -1.97
C ILE A 90 3.47 -6.31 -0.89
N GLN A 91 2.54 -5.42 -1.26
CA GLN A 91 1.93 -4.49 -0.32
C GLN A 91 1.10 -5.20 0.76
N MET A 92 0.41 -6.29 0.40
CA MET A 92 -0.48 -7.01 1.32
C MET A 92 0.24 -7.56 2.57
N PRO A 93 1.34 -8.33 2.46
CA PRO A 93 2.12 -8.78 3.62
C PRO A 93 2.65 -7.64 4.48
N ILE A 94 3.10 -6.55 3.85
CA ILE A 94 3.62 -5.36 4.55
C ILE A 94 2.52 -4.73 5.39
N PHE A 95 1.32 -4.60 4.84
CA PHE A 95 0.16 -4.06 5.53
C PHE A 95 -0.27 -4.94 6.71
N ILE A 96 -0.33 -6.26 6.51
CA ILE A 96 -0.66 -7.22 7.58
C ILE A 96 0.35 -7.13 8.72
N GLY A 97 1.65 -7.11 8.41
CA GLY A 97 2.71 -7.00 9.40
C GLY A 97 2.66 -5.68 10.18
N LEU A 98 2.32 -4.56 9.51
CA LEU A 98 2.13 -3.26 10.15
C LEU A 98 0.91 -3.27 11.07
N TYR A 99 -0.24 -3.73 10.58
CA TYR A 99 -1.47 -3.82 11.36
C TYR A 99 -1.29 -4.68 12.61
N GLN A 100 -0.69 -5.87 12.46
CA GLN A 100 -0.41 -6.76 13.59
C GLN A 100 0.56 -6.10 14.59
N SER A 101 1.59 -5.41 14.09
CA SER A 101 2.50 -4.68 14.97
C SER A 101 1.82 -3.58 15.76
N LEU A 102 0.92 -2.81 15.14
CA LEU A 102 0.14 -1.78 15.82
C LEU A 102 -0.81 -2.41 16.84
N TYR A 103 -1.51 -3.48 16.45
CA TYR A 103 -2.45 -4.19 17.30
C TYR A 103 -1.81 -4.73 18.58
N ILE A 104 -0.58 -5.26 18.48
CA ILE A 104 0.19 -5.75 19.62
C ILE A 104 0.72 -4.60 20.46
N THR A 105 1.26 -3.55 19.85
CA THR A 105 2.00 -2.48 20.58
C THR A 105 1.07 -1.47 21.25
N LEU A 106 -0.19 -1.36 20.81
CA LEU A 106 -1.13 -0.40 21.37
C LEU A 106 -1.74 -0.91 22.71
N PRO A 107 -1.98 -0.03 23.69
CA PRO A 107 -2.52 -0.38 25.01
C PRO A 107 -3.91 -1.02 25.01
N ALA A 108 -4.56 -1.10 23.84
CA ALA A 108 -5.90 -1.64 23.68
C ALA A 108 -5.99 -3.15 23.94
N ASN A 109 -4.87 -3.90 23.88
CA ASN A 109 -4.85 -5.36 24.08
C ASN A 109 -3.68 -5.80 25.01
N PRO A 110 -3.82 -5.67 26.34
CA PRO A 110 -2.77 -6.04 27.28
C PRO A 110 -2.42 -7.54 27.30
N GLU A 111 -3.35 -8.43 26.93
CA GLU A 111 -3.11 -9.88 26.87
C GLU A 111 -2.26 -10.32 25.67
N SER A 112 -2.35 -9.59 24.55
CA SER A 112 -1.51 -9.85 23.36
C SER A 112 -0.06 -9.48 23.60
N LEU A 113 0.17 -8.52 24.50
CA LEU A 113 1.50 -8.06 24.90
C LEU A 113 2.22 -9.13 25.72
N THR A 114 1.54 -9.79 26.66
CA THR A 114 2.18 -10.79 27.55
C THR A 114 2.56 -12.08 26.82
N GLN A 115 1.73 -12.59 25.91
CA GLN A 115 2.04 -13.83 25.15
C GLN A 115 3.17 -13.68 24.13
N LEU A 116 3.36 -12.48 23.58
CA LEU A 116 4.42 -12.19 22.60
C LEU A 116 5.66 -11.56 23.25
N SER A 117 5.54 -11.07 24.49
CA SER A 117 6.65 -10.57 25.34
C SER A 117 7.76 -11.61 25.47
N ASP A 118 7.39 -12.85 25.79
CA ASP A 118 8.36 -13.92 26.12
C ASP A 118 9.19 -14.38 24.91
N SER A 119 8.73 -14.15 23.68
CA SER A 119 9.40 -14.65 22.47
C SER A 119 10.04 -13.55 21.62
N ILE A 120 9.55 -12.30 21.69
CA ILE A 120 9.96 -11.22 20.77
C ILE A 120 10.85 -10.16 21.44
N TYR A 121 10.72 -9.95 22.76
CA TYR A 121 11.33 -8.81 23.47
C TYR A 121 12.69 -9.11 24.13
N GLY A 122 13.17 -10.36 24.09
CA GLY A 122 14.41 -10.77 24.77
C GLY A 122 15.69 -10.06 24.31
N PHE A 123 15.69 -9.37 23.17
CA PHE A 123 16.88 -8.69 22.62
C PHE A 123 17.05 -7.23 23.09
N ILE A 124 16.02 -6.58 23.63
CA ILE A 124 16.07 -5.16 24.01
C ILE A 124 15.64 -5.01 25.48
N PRO A 125 16.57 -5.04 26.45
CA PRO A 125 16.26 -4.96 27.89
C PRO A 125 15.77 -3.58 28.37
N LEU A 126 15.57 -2.60 27.48
CA LEU A 126 15.29 -1.20 27.82
C LEU A 126 13.80 -0.79 27.78
N ILE A 127 12.88 -1.74 27.63
CA ILE A 127 11.48 -1.46 27.25
C ILE A 127 10.54 -1.23 28.45
N ASN A 128 10.94 -1.63 29.66
CA ASN A 128 10.13 -1.45 30.88
C ASN A 128 9.98 0.01 31.35
N GLN A 129 10.70 0.97 30.76
CA GLN A 129 10.58 2.41 31.09
C GLN A 129 9.78 3.22 30.08
N ALA A 130 9.35 2.62 28.97
CA ALA A 130 8.69 3.32 27.85
C ALA A 130 7.15 3.26 27.89
N VAL A 131 6.58 2.74 28.97
CA VAL A 131 5.13 2.67 29.19
C VAL A 131 4.72 3.82 30.12
N PRO A 132 3.73 4.67 29.75
CA PRO A 132 2.79 4.52 28.63
C PRO A 132 3.33 5.09 27.31
N ILE A 133 3.18 4.32 26.23
CA ILE A 133 3.48 4.78 24.87
C ILE A 133 2.51 5.93 24.54
N ASP A 134 3.05 7.13 24.33
CA ASP A 134 2.23 8.25 23.89
C ASP A 134 1.80 8.02 22.44
N ALA A 135 0.54 7.59 22.30
CA ALA A 135 -0.09 7.33 21.03
C ALA A 135 -0.69 8.61 20.42
N LYS A 136 -0.50 9.78 21.03
CA LYS A 136 -0.96 11.06 20.47
C LYS A 136 -0.03 11.49 19.35
N PHE A 137 -0.58 11.64 18.16
CA PHE A 137 0.10 12.21 17.00
C PHE A 137 -0.77 13.32 16.42
N LEU A 138 -0.29 14.56 16.47
CA LEU A 138 -1.06 15.75 16.10
C LEU A 138 -2.38 15.82 16.90
N TRP A 139 -3.53 15.82 16.23
CA TRP A 139 -4.87 15.78 16.82
C TRP A 139 -5.42 14.34 16.97
N LEU A 140 -4.65 13.33 16.59
CA LEU A 140 -5.08 11.93 16.53
C LEU A 140 -4.51 11.13 17.70
N ASN A 141 -5.30 10.20 18.21
CA ASN A 141 -4.86 9.26 19.24
C ASN A 141 -4.86 7.85 18.65
N LEU A 142 -3.67 7.34 18.31
CA LEU A 142 -3.51 6.13 17.50
C LEU A 142 -4.01 4.86 18.19
N GLY A 143 -4.03 4.85 19.53
CA GLY A 143 -4.51 3.73 20.33
C GLY A 143 -6.03 3.66 20.47
N SER A 144 -6.74 4.74 20.16
CA SER A 144 -8.20 4.82 20.31
C SER A 144 -8.92 5.24 19.04
N ILE A 145 -8.29 5.19 17.86
CA ILE A 145 -8.88 5.68 16.58
C ILE A 145 -10.29 5.12 16.34
N VAL A 146 -10.52 3.85 16.67
CA VAL A 146 -11.83 3.19 16.49
C VAL A 146 -12.82 3.55 17.61
N ARG A 147 -12.32 3.90 18.79
CA ARG A 147 -13.15 4.16 19.98
C ARG A 147 -13.36 5.66 20.25
N SER A 148 -12.62 6.54 19.59
CA SER A 148 -12.79 7.99 19.68
C SER A 148 -14.03 8.43 18.89
N SER A 149 -14.94 9.13 19.56
CA SER A 149 -16.15 9.72 18.98
C SER A 149 -15.90 11.03 18.20
N ASP A 150 -14.63 11.38 17.97
CA ASP A 150 -14.27 12.63 17.33
C ASP A 150 -14.54 12.57 15.82
N ILE A 151 -15.30 13.56 15.31
CA ILE A 151 -15.67 13.66 13.90
C ILE A 151 -14.46 13.68 12.96
N TYR A 152 -13.33 14.23 13.44
CA TYR A 152 -12.08 14.31 12.69
C TYR A 152 -11.44 12.93 12.48
N THR A 153 -11.55 12.00 13.43
CA THR A 153 -11.01 10.64 13.30
C THR A 153 -11.89 9.76 12.42
N GLN A 154 -13.21 9.89 12.53
CA GLN A 154 -14.15 9.02 11.81
C GLN A 154 -14.38 9.45 10.36
N ILE A 155 -14.45 10.75 10.09
CA ILE A 155 -14.75 11.28 8.75
C ILE A 155 -13.51 11.94 8.15
N GLY A 156 -12.81 12.77 8.93
CA GLY A 156 -11.67 13.54 8.44
C GLY A 156 -10.54 12.68 7.89
N LEU A 157 -10.13 11.63 8.63
CA LEU A 157 -9.02 10.77 8.22
C LEU A 157 -9.32 9.94 6.96
N PRO A 158 -10.45 9.21 6.85
CA PRO A 158 -10.80 8.52 5.61
C PRO A 158 -10.97 9.47 4.42
N LEU A 159 -11.51 10.67 4.63
CA LEU A 159 -11.66 11.67 3.57
C LEU A 159 -10.31 12.19 3.08
N LEU A 160 -9.35 12.43 3.98
CA LEU A 160 -7.98 12.80 3.61
C LEU A 160 -7.28 11.67 2.84
N VAL A 161 -7.41 10.42 3.31
CA VAL A 161 -6.87 9.25 2.60
C VAL A 161 -7.52 9.11 1.22
N GLY A 162 -8.84 9.27 1.12
CA GLY A 162 -9.58 9.25 -0.14
C GLY A 162 -9.12 10.34 -1.10
N ALA A 163 -9.02 11.58 -0.63
CA ALA A 163 -8.53 12.72 -1.42
C ALA A 163 -7.09 12.50 -1.89
N SER A 164 -6.20 12.02 -1.02
CA SER A 164 -4.81 11.72 -1.39
C SER A 164 -4.72 10.58 -2.41
N THR A 165 -5.56 9.55 -2.27
CA THR A 165 -5.64 8.43 -3.21
C THR A 165 -6.17 8.90 -4.55
N PHE A 166 -7.16 9.79 -4.56
CA PHE A 166 -7.70 10.39 -5.78
C PHE A 166 -6.65 11.22 -6.52
N ILE A 167 -5.88 12.05 -5.81
CA ILE A 167 -4.77 12.81 -6.38
C ILE A 167 -3.72 11.85 -6.95
N MET A 168 -3.31 10.83 -6.17
CA MET A 168 -2.33 9.82 -6.59
C MET A 168 -2.80 9.04 -7.82
N GLN A 169 -4.08 8.70 -7.89
CA GLN A 169 -4.69 8.05 -9.05
C GLN A 169 -4.63 8.97 -10.27
N LYS A 170 -4.93 10.26 -10.10
CA LYS A 170 -4.89 11.23 -11.19
C LYS A 170 -3.47 11.45 -11.73
N THR A 171 -2.45 11.41 -10.88
CA THR A 171 -1.04 11.58 -11.31
C THR A 171 -0.43 10.30 -11.88
N THR A 172 -0.91 9.13 -11.45
CA THR A 172 -0.35 7.83 -11.84
C THR A 172 -1.11 7.17 -12.99
N ALA A 173 -2.36 7.59 -13.23
CA ALA A 173 -3.12 7.15 -14.39
C ALA A 173 -2.41 7.56 -15.67
N THR A 174 -1.86 6.58 -16.39
CA THR A 174 -1.47 6.78 -17.79
C THR A 174 -2.70 7.26 -18.56
N PRO A 175 -2.61 8.34 -19.35
CA PRO A 175 -3.78 8.89 -20.05
C PRO A 175 -4.42 7.78 -20.89
N SER A 176 -5.63 7.37 -20.50
CA SER A 176 -6.40 6.38 -21.24
C SER A 176 -6.74 6.98 -22.60
N MET A 177 -6.12 6.48 -23.66
CA MET A 177 -6.40 6.89 -25.04
C MET A 177 -7.72 6.29 -25.58
N ASP A 178 -8.61 5.82 -24.71
CA ASP A 178 -9.77 5.01 -25.09
C ASP A 178 -11.06 5.45 -24.40
N ASP A 179 -12.16 5.54 -25.15
CA ASP A 179 -13.47 5.96 -24.63
C ASP A 179 -14.15 4.84 -23.83
N ARG A 180 -13.85 3.56 -24.09
CA ARG A 180 -14.27 2.42 -23.26
C ARG A 180 -13.46 2.33 -21.96
N GLN A 181 -12.16 2.57 -22.00
CA GLN A 181 -11.34 2.61 -20.79
C GLN A 181 -11.64 3.87 -19.94
N LYS A 182 -11.98 4.99 -20.57
CA LYS A 182 -12.58 6.15 -19.91
C LYS A 182 -13.95 5.84 -19.33
N SER A 183 -14.80 5.05 -19.99
CA SER A 183 -16.12 4.70 -19.44
C SER A 183 -16.00 3.75 -18.25
N THR A 184 -15.07 2.78 -18.27
CA THR A 184 -14.76 1.97 -17.09
C THR A 184 -14.17 2.79 -15.95
N ASN A 185 -13.28 3.75 -16.23
CA ASN A 185 -12.76 4.69 -15.22
C ASN A 185 -13.80 5.72 -14.74
N ARG A 186 -14.89 5.96 -15.47
CA ARG A 186 -16.01 6.83 -15.05
C ARG A 186 -17.09 6.09 -14.26
N MET A 187 -17.09 4.75 -14.33
CA MET A 187 -18.04 3.89 -13.61
C MET A 187 -17.51 3.42 -12.24
N MET A 188 -16.21 3.64 -11.97
CA MET A 188 -15.60 3.50 -10.64
C MET A 188 -15.54 4.86 -9.96
#